data_AF-A0A945SIM6-F1
#
_entry.id   AF-A0A945SIM6-F1
#
_cell.length_a   1.000
_cell.length_b   1.000
_cell.length_c   1.000
_cell.angle_alpha   90.00
_cell.angle_beta   90.00
_cell.angle_gamma   90.00
#
_symmetry.space_group_name_H-M   'P 1'
#
loop_
_entity.id
_entity.type
_entity.pdbx_description
1 polymer ?
#
loop_
_entity_poly.entity_id
_entity_poly.type
_entity_poly.pdbx_seq_one_letter_code
_entity_poly.pdbx_strand_id
1 'polypeptide(L)'
;MSAKFPIYRDANTLLLQIEQAVRTFPRYHKYTIGSELRRATMELVRQLSRSIKYADQRLRWVTEAHDTLDDLKVQIQLAKELKAFHSFRQYESIAALAFGVSKQAWGWKKKLQRTSSEKGMRGLNGVQS
;
A
#
# COMPACT_ATOMS: atom_id res chain seq x y z
N MET A 1 -9.64 7.05 13.79
CA MET A 1 -8.42 6.49 13.15
C MET A 1 -8.02 7.22 11.86
N SER A 2 -8.95 7.54 10.96
CA SER A 2 -8.65 8.11 9.63
C SER A 2 -7.93 9.47 9.60
N ALA A 3 -8.18 10.38 10.55
CA ALA A 3 -7.59 11.74 10.51
C ALA A 3 -6.08 11.76 10.84
N LYS A 4 -5.59 10.79 11.62
CA LYS A 4 -4.20 10.75 12.09
C LYS A 4 -3.24 10.07 11.10
N PHE A 5 -3.77 9.27 10.17
CA PHE A 5 -2.98 8.49 9.21
C PHE A 5 -3.61 8.58 7.81
N PRO A 6 -3.29 9.62 7.02
CA PRO A 6 -3.87 9.83 5.68
C PRO A 6 -3.62 8.63 4.75
N ILE A 7 -2.45 7.98 4.87
CA ILE A 7 -2.12 6.77 4.11
C ILE A 7 -3.10 5.63 4.36
N TYR A 8 -3.56 5.44 5.60
CA TYR A 8 -4.51 4.40 5.94
C TYR A 8 -5.89 4.70 5.34
N ARG A 9 -6.33 5.97 5.39
CA ARG A 9 -7.56 6.41 4.73
C ARG A 9 -7.50 6.13 3.24
N ASP A 10 -6.45 6.58 2.58
CA ASP A 10 -6.33 6.48 1.12
C ASP A 10 -6.18 5.03 0.66
N ALA A 11 -5.51 4.17 1.44
CA ALA A 11 -5.48 2.73 1.21
C ALA A 11 -6.85 2.05 1.35
N ASN A 12 -7.69 2.47 2.30
CA ASN A 12 -9.07 1.97 2.41
C ASN A 12 -9.93 2.42 1.22
N THR A 13 -9.76 3.66 0.77
CA THR A 13 -10.39 4.14 -0.47
C THR A 13 -9.95 3.30 -1.67
N LEU A 14 -8.66 2.96 -1.76
CA LEU A 14 -8.12 2.11 -2.82
C LEU A 14 -8.70 0.69 -2.79
N LEU A 15 -8.78 0.07 -1.60
CA LEU A 15 -9.43 -1.22 -1.40
C LEU A 15 -10.87 -1.20 -1.92
N LEU A 16 -11.65 -0.19 -1.54
CA LEU A 16 -13.04 -0.06 -1.99
C LEU A 16 -13.15 0.12 -3.51
N GLN A 17 -12.31 0.94 -4.13
CA GLN A 17 -12.33 1.14 -5.59
C GLN A 17 -11.93 -0.13 -6.35
N ILE A 18 -10.95 -0.89 -5.84
CA ILE A 18 -10.57 -2.18 -6.42
C ILE A 18 -11.71 -3.19 -6.31
N GLU A 19 -12.37 -3.30 -5.16
CA GLU A 19 -13.55 -4.19 -5.01
C GLU A 19 -14.65 -3.88 -6.03
N GLN A 20 -14.96 -2.59 -6.20
CA GLN A 20 -15.96 -2.12 -7.16
C GLN A 20 -15.54 -2.38 -8.61
N ALA A 21 -14.28 -2.14 -8.97
CA ALA A 21 -13.77 -2.42 -10.31
C ALA A 21 -13.77 -3.91 -10.63
N VAL A 22 -13.28 -4.75 -9.72
CA VAL A 22 -13.22 -6.19 -9.98
C VAL A 22 -14.62 -6.81 -10.03
N ARG A 23 -15.64 -6.23 -9.37
CA ARG A 23 -17.04 -6.66 -9.54
C ARG A 23 -17.49 -6.60 -11.00
N THR A 24 -16.99 -5.64 -11.78
CA THR A 24 -17.35 -5.45 -13.20
C THR A 24 -16.43 -6.19 -14.18
N PHE A 25 -15.37 -6.86 -13.70
CA PHE A 25 -14.45 -7.59 -14.58
C PHE A 25 -15.14 -8.75 -15.33
N PRO A 26 -14.73 -9.07 -16.57
CA PRO A 26 -15.12 -10.29 -17.25
C PRO A 26 -14.85 -11.53 -16.39
N ARG A 27 -15.71 -12.55 -16.48
CA ARG A 27 -15.66 -13.75 -15.61
C ARG A 27 -14.26 -14.37 -15.53
N TYR A 28 -13.58 -14.47 -16.67
CA TYR A 28 -12.23 -15.04 -16.76
C TYR A 28 -11.19 -14.23 -15.97
N HIS A 29 -11.20 -12.90 -16.06
CA HIS A 29 -10.27 -12.03 -15.34
C HIS A 29 -10.64 -11.81 -13.87
N LYS A 30 -11.93 -11.90 -13.55
CA LYS A 30 -12.45 -11.69 -12.19
C LYS A 30 -11.87 -12.68 -11.18
N TYR A 31 -11.72 -13.94 -11.56
CA TYR A 31 -11.24 -15.01 -10.67
C TYR A 31 -9.73 -15.24 -10.73
N THR A 32 -9.04 -14.62 -11.71
CA THR A 32 -7.58 -14.63 -11.84
C THR A 32 -7.01 -13.33 -11.26
N ILE A 33 -6.65 -12.36 -12.11
CA ILE A 33 -6.07 -11.08 -11.70
C ILE A 33 -6.97 -10.30 -10.73
N GLY A 34 -8.28 -10.43 -10.85
CA GLY A 34 -9.24 -9.82 -9.92
C GLY A 34 -9.10 -10.34 -8.48
N SER A 35 -8.82 -11.63 -8.29
CA SER A 35 -8.58 -12.22 -6.97
C SER A 35 -7.26 -11.74 -6.36
N GLU A 36 -6.22 -11.61 -7.20
CA GLU A 36 -4.90 -11.11 -6.79
C GLU A 36 -4.98 -9.65 -6.31
N LEU A 37 -5.63 -8.78 -7.09
CA LEU A 37 -5.84 -7.38 -6.73
C LEU A 37 -6.54 -7.21 -5.37
N ARG A 38 -7.59 -7.99 -5.12
CA ARG A 38 -8.32 -7.98 -3.84
C ARG A 38 -7.45 -8.45 -2.69
N ARG A 39 -6.70 -9.54 -2.89
CA ARG A 39 -5.80 -10.08 -1.87
C ARG A 39 -4.70 -9.07 -1.52
N ALA A 40 -4.07 -8.47 -2.52
CA ALA A 40 -3.00 -7.50 -2.36
C ALA A 40 -3.48 -6.23 -1.64
N THR A 41 -4.61 -5.65 -2.07
CA THR A 41 -5.19 -4.46 -1.42
C THR A 41 -5.63 -4.72 0.02
N MET A 42 -6.21 -5.88 0.30
CA MET A 42 -6.57 -6.26 1.67
C MET A 42 -5.31 -6.45 2.54
N GLU A 43 -4.25 -7.06 2.01
CA GLU A 43 -2.99 -7.19 2.75
C GLU A 43 -2.35 -5.83 3.04
N LEU A 44 -2.33 -4.93 2.06
CA LEU A 44 -1.88 -3.55 2.24
C LEU A 44 -2.57 -2.87 3.44
N VAL A 45 -3.91 -2.95 3.50
CA VAL A 45 -4.67 -2.35 4.61
C VAL A 45 -4.31 -3.01 5.94
N ARG A 46 -4.12 -4.33 5.97
CA ARG A 46 -3.70 -5.04 7.19
C ARG A 46 -2.29 -4.65 7.64
N GLN A 47 -1.33 -4.54 6.73
CA GLN A 47 0.04 -4.10 7.04
C GLN A 47 0.05 -2.68 7.60
N LEU A 48 -0.71 -1.75 6.99
CA LEU A 48 -0.85 -0.39 7.51
C LEU A 48 -1.55 -0.34 8.88
N SER A 49 -2.56 -1.18 9.11
CA SER A 49 -3.17 -1.30 10.43
C SER A 49 -2.17 -1.79 11.50
N ARG A 50 -1.36 -2.80 11.15
CA ARG A 50 -0.30 -3.33 12.02
C ARG A 50 0.79 -2.30 12.28
N SER A 51 1.16 -1.49 11.31
CA SER A 51 2.18 -0.43 11.49
C SER A 51 1.72 0.69 12.44
N ILE A 52 0.40 0.95 12.47
CA ILE A 52 -0.21 1.88 13.42
C ILE A 52 -0.22 1.26 14.82
N LYS A 53 -0.61 -0.02 14.94
CA LYS A 53 -0.74 -0.73 16.22
C LYS A 53 0.60 -1.02 16.89
N TYR A 54 1.60 -1.48 16.14
CA TYR A 54 2.89 -1.94 16.66
C TYR A 54 4.00 -0.93 16.32
N ALA A 55 4.26 -0.01 17.24
CA ALA A 55 5.19 1.10 17.01
C ALA A 55 6.66 0.65 16.88
N ASP A 56 7.04 -0.39 17.60
CA ASP A 56 8.34 -1.07 17.58
C ASP A 56 8.64 -1.70 16.21
N GLN A 57 7.63 -2.32 15.60
CA GLN A 57 7.76 -2.99 14.29
C GLN A 57 7.28 -2.13 13.12
N ARG A 58 7.01 -0.85 13.35
CA ARG A 58 6.40 0.03 12.35
C ARG A 58 7.21 0.11 11.06
N LEU A 59 8.54 0.20 11.16
CA LEU A 59 9.41 0.25 9.97
C LEU A 59 9.27 -1.00 9.11
N ARG A 60 9.19 -2.19 9.73
CA ARG A 60 8.96 -3.46 9.02
C ARG A 60 7.62 -3.43 8.29
N TRP A 61 6.53 -3.14 8.98
CA TRP A 61 5.19 -3.15 8.38
C TRP A 61 4.99 -2.08 7.29
N VAL A 62 5.58 -0.88 7.45
CA VAL A 62 5.54 0.16 6.40
C VAL A 62 6.39 -0.24 5.19
N THR A 63 7.50 -0.97 5.41
CA THR A 63 8.31 -1.50 4.31
C THR A 63 7.53 -2.55 3.53
N GLU A 64 6.92 -3.53 4.20
CA GLU A 64 6.08 -4.55 3.55
C GLU A 64 4.88 -3.92 2.81
N ALA A 65 4.26 -2.89 3.38
CA ALA A 65 3.19 -2.14 2.72
C ALA A 65 3.67 -1.44 1.45
N HIS A 66 4.88 -0.88 1.45
CA HIS A 66 5.48 -0.28 0.27
C HIS A 66 5.73 -1.30 -0.84
N ASP A 67 6.30 -2.46 -0.49
CA ASP A 67 6.61 -3.51 -1.46
C ASP A 67 5.30 -4.11 -2.04
N THR A 68 4.28 -4.29 -1.20
CA THR A 68 2.93 -4.70 -1.63
C THR A 68 2.29 -3.70 -2.60
N LEU A 69 2.55 -2.39 -2.42
CA LEU A 69 2.09 -1.35 -3.34
C LEU A 69 2.81 -1.40 -4.69
N ASP A 70 4.09 -1.76 -4.71
CA ASP A 70 4.85 -1.94 -5.94
C ASP A 70 4.28 -3.11 -6.76
N ASP A 71 4.03 -4.25 -6.13
CA ASP A 71 3.38 -5.40 -6.76
C ASP A 71 1.95 -5.07 -7.23
N LEU A 72 1.18 -4.38 -6.40
CA LEU A 72 -0.20 -3.99 -6.72
C LEU A 72 -0.25 -3.10 -7.98
N LYS A 73 0.70 -2.17 -8.15
CA LYS A 73 0.76 -1.34 -9.36
C LYS A 73 0.99 -2.17 -10.62
N VAL A 74 1.83 -3.20 -10.55
CA VAL A 74 2.06 -4.15 -11.66
C VAL A 74 0.76 -4.90 -12.00
N GLN A 75 0.04 -5.38 -10.98
CA GLN A 75 -1.24 -6.06 -11.17
C GLN A 75 -2.31 -5.14 -11.78
N ILE A 76 -2.38 -3.88 -11.35
CA ILE A 76 -3.28 -2.86 -11.92
C ILE A 76 -2.94 -2.63 -13.40
N GLN A 77 -1.66 -2.52 -13.75
CA GLN A 77 -1.24 -2.38 -15.14
C GLN A 77 -1.64 -3.59 -15.99
N LEU A 78 -1.42 -4.80 -15.47
CA LEU A 78 -1.81 -6.04 -16.16
C LEU A 78 -3.32 -6.09 -16.39
N ALA A 79 -4.14 -5.76 -15.38
CA ALA A 79 -5.59 -5.70 -15.54
C ALA A 79 -6.03 -4.69 -16.62
N LYS A 80 -5.28 -3.59 -16.80
CA LYS A 80 -5.50 -2.63 -17.89
C LYS A 80 -5.11 -3.20 -19.25
N GLU A 81 -3.97 -3.88 -19.38
CA GLU A 81 -3.57 -4.52 -20.64
C GLU A 81 -4.53 -5.63 -21.07
N LEU A 82 -5.10 -6.35 -20.10
CA LEU A 82 -6.16 -7.34 -20.32
C LEU A 82 -7.53 -6.71 -20.63
N LYS A 83 -7.63 -5.37 -20.67
CA LYS A 83 -8.88 -4.62 -20.86
C LYS A 83 -9.97 -5.04 -19.87
N ALA A 84 -9.58 -5.39 -18.64
CA ALA A 84 -10.51 -5.90 -17.63
C ALA A 84 -11.33 -4.78 -16.96
N PHE A 85 -10.77 -3.57 -16.86
CA PHE A 85 -11.48 -2.40 -16.35
C PHE A 85 -12.64 -2.00 -17.27
N HIS A 86 -13.72 -1.52 -16.67
CA HIS A 86 -14.90 -1.09 -17.42
C HIS A 86 -14.62 0.12 -18.33
N SER A 87 -13.70 1.00 -17.92
CA SER A 87 -13.28 2.15 -18.70
C SER A 87 -11.85 2.58 -18.36
N PHE A 88 -11.21 3.31 -19.27
CA PHE A 88 -9.89 3.88 -19.03
C PHE A 88 -9.89 4.84 -17.81
N ARG A 89 -10.96 5.62 -17.63
CA ARG A 89 -11.12 6.52 -16.47
C ARG A 89 -11.14 5.75 -15.14
N GLN A 90 -11.79 4.58 -15.09
CA GLN A 90 -11.78 3.73 -13.89
C GLN A 90 -10.37 3.26 -13.55
N TYR A 91 -9.62 2.81 -14.56
CA TYR A 91 -8.20 2.46 -14.42
C TYR A 91 -7.38 3.66 -13.93
N GLU A 92 -7.49 4.81 -14.57
CA GLU A 92 -6.70 6.00 -14.26
C GLU A 92 -6.91 6.48 -12.81
N SER A 93 -8.17 6.51 -12.34
CA SER A 93 -8.50 6.85 -10.95
C SER A 93 -7.80 5.91 -9.95
N ILE A 94 -7.87 4.60 -10.21
CA ILE A 94 -7.28 3.57 -9.34
C ILE A 94 -5.76 3.65 -9.37
N ALA A 95 -5.16 3.79 -10.56
CA ALA A 95 -3.71 3.88 -10.73
C ALA A 95 -3.14 5.15 -10.06
N ALA A 96 -3.81 6.29 -10.23
CA ALA A 96 -3.42 7.54 -9.58
C ALA A 96 -3.49 7.43 -8.05
N LEU A 97 -4.55 6.81 -7.52
CA LEU A 97 -4.69 6.56 -6.08
C LEU A 97 -3.60 5.61 -5.56
N ALA A 98 -3.34 4.49 -6.24
CA ALA A 98 -2.28 3.55 -5.88
C ALA A 98 -0.89 4.23 -5.85
N PHE A 99 -0.59 5.07 -6.84
CA PHE A 99 0.64 5.85 -6.87
C PHE A 99 0.72 6.87 -5.72
N GLY A 100 -0.40 7.54 -5.40
CA GLY A 100 -0.51 8.43 -4.26
C GLY A 100 -0.22 7.73 -2.93
N VAL A 101 -0.79 6.54 -2.71
CA VAL A 101 -0.54 5.73 -1.51
C VAL A 101 0.91 5.25 -1.46
N SER A 102 1.49 4.84 -2.60
CA SER A 102 2.91 4.45 -2.73
C SER A 102 3.86 5.58 -2.34
N LYS A 103 3.61 6.81 -2.78
CA LYS A 103 4.38 7.99 -2.35
C LYS A 103 4.30 8.24 -0.84
N GLN A 104 3.10 8.10 -0.25
CA GLN A 104 2.91 8.24 1.19
C GLN A 104 3.67 7.16 1.97
N ALA A 105 3.62 5.91 1.51
CA ALA A 105 4.34 4.78 2.11
C ALA A 105 5.86 5.03 2.07
N TRP A 106 6.37 5.45 0.92
CA TRP A 106 7.79 5.75 0.73
C TRP A 106 8.28 6.90 1.63
N GLY A 107 7.53 8.00 1.69
CA GLY A 107 7.84 9.13 2.57
C GLY A 107 7.86 8.73 4.04
N TRP A 108 6.92 7.87 4.45
CA TRP A 108 6.87 7.35 5.81
C TRP A 108 8.04 6.39 6.10
N LYS A 109 8.35 5.48 5.18
CA LYS A 109 9.49 4.56 5.25
C LYS A 109 10.80 5.32 5.46
N LYS A 110 11.08 6.33 4.62
CA LYS A 110 12.29 7.18 4.73
C LYS A 110 12.38 7.87 6.09
N LYS A 111 11.27 8.42 6.59
CA LYS A 111 11.23 9.08 7.91
C LYS A 111 11.58 8.10 9.03
N LEU A 112 11.02 6.88 9.00
CA LEU A 112 11.27 5.85 10.00
C LEU A 112 12.71 5.30 9.95
N GLN A 113 13.27 5.14 8.75
CA GLN A 113 14.66 4.71 8.57
C GLN A 113 15.62 5.73 9.20
N ARG A 114 15.44 7.02 8.92
CA ARG A 114 16.27 8.08 9.52
C ARG A 114 16.22 8.07 11.05
N THR A 115 15.03 7.97 11.64
CA THR A 115 14.87 7.89 13.11
C THR A 115 15.50 6.63 13.70
N SER A 116 15.51 5.51 12.98
CA SER A 116 16.12 4.26 13.44
C SER A 116 17.65 4.36 13.44
N SER A 117 18.24 4.97 12.39
CA SER A 117 19.68 5.23 12.31
C SER A 117 20.17 6.20 13.39
N GLU A 118 19.43 7.28 13.65
CA GLU A 118 19.76 8.26 14.70
C GLU A 118 19.74 7.65 16.11
N LYS A 119 18.78 6.75 16.40
CA LYS A 119 18.74 6.01 17.67
C LYS A 119 19.91 5.04 17.82
N GLY A 120 20.31 4.37 16.75
CA GLY A 120 21.49 3.49 16.75
C GLY A 120 22.78 4.24 17.06
N MET A 121 23.00 5.41 16.44
CA MET A 121 24.18 6.25 16.73
C MET A 121 24.19 6.82 18.15
N ARG A 122 23.03 7.23 18.69
CA ARG A 122 22.95 7.71 20.10
C ARG A 122 23.17 6.59 21.12
N GLY A 123 22.75 5.36 20.83
CA GLY A 123 23.00 4.20 21.69
C GLY A 123 24.48 3.82 21.78
N LEU A 124 25.25 4.02 20.70
CA LEU A 124 26.70 3.75 20.67
C LEU A 124 27.50 4.80 21.46
N ASN A 125 27.09 6.07 21.41
CA ASN A 125 27.78 7.16 22.12
C ASN A 125 27.51 7.22 23.63
N GLY A 126 26.50 6.49 24.13
CA GLY A 126 26.14 6.45 25.56
C GLY A 126 26.82 5.34 26.36
N VAL A 127 27.64 4.50 25.73
CA VAL A 127 28.34 3.36 26.37
C VAL A 127 29.81 3.72 26.67
N GLN A 128 30.27 4.92 26.30
CA GLN A 128 31.65 5.39 26.51
C GLN A 128 31.77 6.47 27.61
N SER A 129 30.85 6.53 28.57
CA SER A 129 30.90 7.50 29.69
C SER A 129 30.62 6.84 31.03
#